data_AF-A0A453RZR3-F1
#
_entry.id   AF-A0A453RZR3-F1
#
_cell.length_a   1.000
_cell.length_b   1.000
_cell.length_c   1.000
_cell.angle_alpha   90.00
_cell.angle_beta   90.00
_cell.angle_gamma   90.00
#
_symmetry.space_group_name_H-M   'P 1'
#
loop_
_entity.id
_entity.type
_entity.pdbx_description
1 polymer ?
#
loop_
_entity_poly.entity_id
_entity_poly.type
_entity_poly.pdbx_seq_one_letter_code
_entity_poly.pdbx_strand_id
1 'polypeptide(L)'
;MGGVLSALLGGHRRRAAQAGRTTTSRSAEPSGYGRGGAGEQRRRAMLSKKYSYIPDTYTSLDQVASALRDQGLESSNLILGVDFTKSNEWTGKRSFNGQSLHKLGDAPNPYEAAISIIGKTLASFDEDNLIPCFGFGDATTHDYNVFSFHPDNSPCHGFEEVLACYRNVVPHLRLSGPTSFAPIVEAAVDIVDRTGGQYHVLVIVADGQVTRSVDTSEGDLSPQERRTVDSIVMAR
;
A
#
# COMPACT_ATOMS: atom_id res chain seq x y z
N MET A 1 -39.62 13.32 8.31
CA MET A 1 -39.56 13.83 9.70
C MET A 1 -38.18 13.42 10.22
N GLY A 2 -37.11 14.20 10.21
CA GLY A 2 -36.91 15.65 10.27
C GLY A 2 -35.98 15.95 11.46
N GLY A 3 -34.87 16.67 11.23
CA GLY A 3 -33.96 17.20 12.27
C GLY A 3 -32.67 16.39 12.43
N VAL A 4 -31.52 16.70 11.80
CA VAL A 4 -30.65 17.92 11.83
C VAL A 4 -29.84 18.02 13.13
N LEU A 5 -28.53 17.81 13.02
CA LEU A 5 -27.53 18.48 13.86
C LEU A 5 -26.30 18.82 13.00
N SER A 6 -26.26 20.07 12.54
CA SER A 6 -25.09 20.75 12.03
C SER A 6 -24.71 21.79 13.08
N ALA A 7 -23.45 21.83 13.50
CA ALA A 7 -22.92 22.90 14.31
C ALA A 7 -21.61 23.42 13.68
N LEU A 8 -21.67 24.70 13.37
CA LEU A 8 -20.67 25.56 12.77
C LEU A 8 -19.63 26.03 13.79
N LEU A 9 -18.36 26.06 13.39
CA LEU A 9 -17.36 27.09 13.76
C LEU A 9 -16.52 27.29 12.48
N GLY A 10 -16.54 28.41 11.76
CA GLY A 10 -16.45 29.78 12.24
C GLY A 10 -15.12 30.34 11.75
N GLY A 11 -15.04 30.69 10.45
CA GLY A 11 -13.82 31.24 9.85
C GLY A 11 -13.60 32.71 10.20
N HIS A 12 -12.34 33.13 10.31
CA HIS A 12 -11.91 34.51 10.16
C HIS A 12 -10.65 34.59 9.30
N ARG A 13 -10.72 35.45 8.28
CA ARG A 13 -9.74 35.71 7.23
C ARG A 13 -9.10 37.08 7.49
N ARG A 14 -7.81 37.15 7.12
CA ARG A 14 -7.01 38.33 6.68
C ARG A 14 -6.38 39.26 7.74
N ARG A 15 -5.05 39.35 7.65
CA ARG A 15 -4.36 40.61 7.33
C ARG A 15 -3.03 40.35 6.60
N ALA A 16 -2.73 41.24 5.67
CA ALA A 16 -1.57 41.27 4.77
C ALA A 16 -0.63 42.43 5.15
N ALA A 17 0.66 42.31 4.80
CA ALA A 17 1.63 43.40 4.56
C ALA A 17 2.85 42.76 3.85
N GLN A 18 3.11 42.94 2.55
CA GLN A 18 3.67 44.12 1.85
C GLN A 18 5.10 44.44 2.33
N ALA A 19 6.12 43.90 1.64
CA ALA A 19 6.84 44.46 0.48
C ALA A 19 7.73 45.69 0.79
N GLY A 20 9.05 45.52 0.63
CA GLY A 20 10.04 46.60 0.62
C GLY A 20 11.22 46.19 -0.26
N ARG A 21 11.49 46.97 -1.31
CA ARG A 21 12.48 46.76 -2.36
C ARG A 21 13.29 48.06 -2.47
N THR A 22 14.62 47.98 -2.39
CA THR A 22 15.60 49.05 -2.71
C THR A 22 16.94 48.36 -2.99
N THR A 23 17.31 48.15 -4.26
CA THR A 23 18.30 48.92 -5.07
C THR A 23 19.68 49.09 -4.44
N THR A 24 20.70 48.43 -5.01
CA THR A 24 21.95 49.05 -5.51
C THR A 24 22.85 48.03 -6.21
N SER A 25 23.39 48.46 -7.35
CA SER A 25 24.39 47.81 -8.20
C SER A 25 25.83 48.05 -7.72
N ARG A 26 26.68 47.02 -7.72
CA ARG A 26 28.05 46.94 -8.29
C ARG A 26 28.95 45.97 -7.51
N SER A 27 29.45 44.99 -8.26
CA SER A 27 30.80 44.40 -8.27
C SER A 27 31.53 44.18 -6.94
N ALA A 28 31.57 42.92 -6.50
CA ALA A 28 32.68 42.40 -5.70
C ALA A 28 32.82 40.89 -6.00
N GLU A 29 33.92 40.49 -6.62
CA GLU A 29 34.39 39.10 -6.60
C GLU A 29 34.83 38.74 -5.18
N PRO A 30 34.54 37.51 -4.70
CA PRO A 30 35.33 36.93 -3.64
C PRO A 30 36.00 35.64 -4.14
N SER A 31 37.33 35.67 -4.15
CA SER A 31 38.15 34.48 -4.01
C SER A 31 38.04 33.98 -2.55
N GLY A 32 37.72 32.70 -2.33
CA GLY A 32 37.95 32.07 -1.02
C GLY A 32 36.95 31.00 -0.56
N TYR A 33 37.42 29.75 -0.60
CA TYR A 33 37.10 28.61 0.27
C TYR A 33 35.66 28.07 0.40
N GLY A 34 35.50 26.83 -0.11
CA GLY A 34 35.30 25.69 0.79
C GLY A 34 33.89 25.08 0.91
N ARG A 35 33.84 23.75 0.69
CA ARG A 35 32.85 22.79 1.21
C ARG A 35 31.38 22.96 0.77
N GLY A 36 31.03 22.31 -0.34
CA GLY A 36 29.62 22.02 -0.69
C GLY A 36 29.39 20.61 -1.26
N GLY A 37 30.33 20.06 -2.03
CA GLY A 37 30.11 18.80 -2.77
C GLY A 37 30.00 17.53 -1.91
N ALA A 38 30.79 17.44 -0.83
CA ALA A 38 30.88 16.20 -0.05
C ALA A 38 29.59 15.88 0.73
N GLY A 39 28.83 16.90 1.17
CA GLY A 39 27.55 16.73 1.85
C GLY A 39 26.44 16.29 0.90
N GLU A 40 26.37 16.90 -0.29
CA GLU A 40 25.43 16.55 -1.36
C GLU A 40 25.68 15.14 -1.90
N GLN A 41 26.96 14.77 -2.12
CA GLN A 41 27.36 13.45 -2.59
C GLN A 41 27.18 12.36 -1.53
N ARG A 42 27.47 12.63 -0.24
CA ARG A 42 27.14 11.70 0.85
C ARG A 42 25.65 11.52 1.01
N ARG A 43 24.85 12.58 0.87
CA ARG A 43 23.39 12.51 0.94
C ARG A 43 22.82 11.73 -0.25
N ARG A 44 23.32 11.97 -1.47
CA ARG A 44 22.97 11.17 -2.65
C ARG A 44 23.40 9.71 -2.53
N ALA A 45 24.58 9.43 -1.98
CA ALA A 45 25.06 8.06 -1.76
C ALA A 45 24.25 7.35 -0.65
N MET A 46 23.87 8.05 0.42
CA MET A 46 22.96 7.52 1.44
C MET A 46 21.56 7.27 0.87
N LEU A 47 21.02 8.19 0.07
CA LEU A 47 19.73 8.01 -0.60
C LEU A 47 19.81 6.83 -1.58
N SER A 48 20.85 6.75 -2.41
CA SER A 48 21.10 5.61 -3.32
C SER A 48 21.20 4.27 -2.58
N LYS A 49 21.77 4.25 -1.37
CA LYS A 49 21.82 3.07 -0.51
C LYS A 49 20.50 2.79 0.22
N LYS A 50 19.68 3.83 0.48
CA LYS A 50 18.34 3.74 1.09
C LYS A 50 17.22 3.39 0.08
N TYR A 51 17.52 3.48 -1.22
CA TYR A 51 16.63 3.12 -2.34
C TYR A 51 17.26 2.09 -3.28
N SER A 52 18.21 1.27 -2.79
CA SER A 52 18.86 0.27 -3.63
C SER A 52 17.86 -0.83 -4.02
N TYR A 53 17.82 -1.14 -5.31
CA TYR A 53 17.12 -2.29 -5.88
C TYR A 53 17.58 -3.58 -5.20
N ILE A 54 16.64 -4.42 -4.78
CA ILE A 54 16.92 -5.75 -4.25
C ILE A 54 16.86 -6.72 -5.46
N PRO A 55 17.97 -7.37 -5.84
CA PRO A 55 17.99 -8.26 -7.00
C PRO A 55 17.30 -9.61 -6.71
N ASP A 56 16.70 -10.19 -7.75
CA ASP A 56 16.14 -11.54 -7.70
C ASP A 56 17.26 -12.58 -7.66
N THR A 57 17.49 -13.19 -6.50
CA THR A 57 18.61 -14.13 -6.27
C THR A 57 18.19 -15.54 -5.85
N TYR A 58 16.89 -15.86 -5.86
CA TYR A 58 16.35 -17.12 -5.33
C TYR A 58 15.60 -17.93 -6.40
N THR A 59 15.77 -19.26 -6.38
CA THR A 59 15.19 -20.19 -7.37
C THR A 59 14.17 -21.17 -6.79
N SER A 60 13.90 -21.14 -5.48
CA SER A 60 12.87 -21.95 -4.83
C SER A 60 12.27 -21.23 -3.61
N LEU A 61 11.07 -21.66 -3.20
CA LEU A 61 10.42 -21.15 -1.99
C LEU A 61 11.23 -21.42 -0.72
N ASP A 62 11.87 -22.60 -0.65
CA ASP A 62 12.74 -22.95 0.47
C ASP A 62 13.93 -22.00 0.60
N GLN A 63 14.52 -21.58 -0.54
CA GLN A 63 15.62 -20.60 -0.52
C GLN A 63 15.15 -19.23 -0.01
N VAL A 64 13.94 -18.79 -0.41
CA VAL A 64 13.36 -17.53 0.09
C VAL A 64 13.13 -17.62 1.59
N ALA A 65 12.51 -18.71 2.07
CA ALA A 65 12.26 -18.90 3.50
C ALA A 65 13.57 -18.96 4.30
N SER A 66 14.58 -19.73 3.85
CA SER A 66 15.89 -19.76 4.50
C SER A 66 16.55 -18.38 4.54
N ALA A 67 16.52 -17.63 3.44
CA ALA A 67 17.14 -16.31 3.40
C ALA A 67 16.44 -15.29 4.32
N LEU A 68 15.10 -15.35 4.44
CA LEU A 68 14.37 -14.51 5.39
C LEU A 68 14.81 -14.81 6.84
N ARG A 69 14.94 -16.09 7.21
CA ARG A 69 15.46 -16.48 8.54
C ARG A 69 16.88 -15.99 8.76
N ASP A 70 17.75 -16.16 7.78
CA ASP A 70 19.16 -15.75 7.87
C ASP A 70 19.34 -14.22 7.99
N GLN A 71 18.39 -13.42 7.49
CA GLN A 71 18.36 -11.97 7.68
C GLN A 71 17.79 -11.54 9.05
N GLY A 72 17.54 -12.48 9.95
CA GLY A 72 17.02 -12.19 11.28
C GLY A 72 15.52 -11.90 11.29
N LEU A 73 14.77 -12.37 10.29
CA LEU A 73 13.32 -12.48 10.40
C LEU A 73 12.99 -13.65 11.35
N GLU A 74 13.29 -13.43 12.63
CA GLU A 74 13.02 -14.41 13.70
C GLU A 74 11.53 -14.44 14.04
N SER A 75 10.85 -13.29 13.88
CA SER A 75 9.48 -13.09 14.28
C SER A 75 8.89 -11.87 13.54
N SER A 76 7.70 -12.01 12.97
CA SER A 76 6.98 -10.94 12.26
C SER A 76 5.48 -11.12 12.41
N ASN A 77 4.71 -10.07 12.12
CA ASN A 77 3.26 -10.16 12.00
C ASN A 77 2.84 -9.93 10.56
N LEU A 78 1.84 -10.66 10.07
CA LEU A 78 1.34 -10.55 8.70
C LEU A 78 0.07 -9.72 8.64
N ILE A 79 -0.02 -8.84 7.64
CA ILE A 79 -1.25 -8.14 7.26
C ILE A 79 -1.55 -8.46 5.81
N LEU A 80 -2.79 -8.82 5.48
CA LEU A 80 -3.20 -9.13 4.11
C LEU A 80 -4.20 -8.11 3.58
N GLY A 81 -3.90 -7.55 2.41
CA GLY A 81 -4.80 -6.72 1.62
C GLY A 81 -5.19 -7.39 0.32
N VAL A 82 -6.49 -7.44 0.02
CA VAL A 82 -7.03 -8.03 -1.21
C VAL A 82 -7.75 -6.96 -2.03
N ASP A 83 -7.31 -6.79 -3.27
CA ASP A 83 -7.92 -5.91 -4.25
C ASP A 83 -9.23 -6.49 -4.78
N PHE A 84 -10.35 -5.78 -4.59
CA PHE A 84 -11.69 -6.10 -5.11
C PHE A 84 -12.19 -5.05 -6.11
N THR A 85 -11.28 -4.46 -6.89
CA THR A 85 -11.63 -3.56 -7.98
C THR A 85 -12.19 -4.30 -9.18
N LYS A 86 -12.94 -3.58 -10.01
CA LYS A 86 -13.67 -4.10 -11.16
C LYS A 86 -12.73 -4.62 -12.26
N SER A 87 -11.46 -4.19 -12.29
CA SER A 87 -10.50 -4.65 -13.29
C SER A 87 -10.30 -6.16 -13.30
N ASN A 88 -10.49 -6.79 -12.15
CA ASN A 88 -10.51 -8.24 -11.98
C ASN A 88 -11.50 -8.97 -12.89
N GLU A 89 -12.56 -8.31 -13.38
CA GLU A 89 -13.51 -8.90 -14.33
C GLU A 89 -12.89 -9.16 -15.70
N TRP A 90 -11.86 -8.39 -16.10
CA TRP A 90 -11.27 -8.47 -17.44
C TRP A 90 -9.78 -8.78 -17.47
N THR A 91 -9.03 -8.60 -16.38
CA THR A 91 -7.58 -8.89 -16.34
C THR A 91 -7.26 -10.39 -16.40
N GLY A 92 -8.24 -11.26 -16.11
CA GLY A 92 -8.18 -12.70 -16.37
C GLY A 92 -8.31 -13.12 -17.84
N LYS A 93 -8.45 -12.18 -18.79
CA LYS A 93 -8.67 -12.46 -20.22
C LYS A 93 -7.66 -13.45 -20.83
N ARG A 94 -6.39 -13.34 -20.44
CA ARG A 94 -5.30 -14.21 -20.97
C ARG A 94 -4.81 -15.24 -19.97
N SER A 95 -4.84 -14.92 -18.68
CA SER A 95 -4.25 -15.72 -17.60
C SER A 95 -5.25 -16.68 -16.94
N PHE A 96 -6.54 -16.45 -17.09
CA PHE A 96 -7.58 -17.20 -16.39
C PHE A 96 -8.80 -17.48 -17.29
N ASN A 97 -8.54 -17.91 -18.53
CA ASN A 97 -9.55 -18.38 -19.48
C ASN A 97 -10.72 -17.40 -19.72
N GLY A 98 -10.47 -16.09 -19.68
CA GLY A 98 -11.53 -15.10 -19.87
C GLY A 98 -12.44 -14.90 -18.66
N GLN A 99 -12.14 -15.53 -17.52
CA GLN A 99 -12.95 -15.45 -16.31
C GLN A 99 -12.46 -14.31 -15.41
N SER A 100 -13.36 -13.82 -14.53
CA SER A 100 -12.97 -12.92 -13.45
C SER A 100 -11.91 -13.59 -12.57
N LEU A 101 -10.89 -12.83 -12.15
CA LEU A 101 -9.85 -13.31 -11.24
C LEU A 101 -10.40 -13.68 -9.85
N HIS A 102 -11.60 -13.21 -9.48
CA HIS A 102 -12.31 -13.61 -8.27
C HIS A 102 -13.34 -14.72 -8.48
N LYS A 103 -13.44 -15.31 -9.69
CA LYS A 103 -14.45 -16.35 -9.93
C LYS A 103 -14.21 -17.53 -8.99
N LEU A 104 -15.19 -17.82 -8.14
CA LEU A 104 -15.17 -19.01 -7.29
C LEU A 104 -15.56 -20.25 -8.08
N GLY A 105 -14.96 -21.39 -7.73
CA GLY A 105 -15.26 -22.70 -8.29
C GLY A 105 -14.59 -23.81 -7.48
N ASP A 106 -14.51 -24.99 -8.08
CA ASP A 106 -13.83 -26.18 -7.51
C ASP A 106 -12.31 -26.03 -7.55
N ALA A 107 -11.78 -25.40 -8.61
CA ALA A 107 -10.38 -25.04 -8.73
C ALA A 107 -10.13 -23.64 -8.15
N PRO A 108 -8.99 -23.41 -7.49
CA PRO A 108 -8.66 -22.09 -6.94
C PRO A 108 -8.49 -21.07 -8.06
N ASN A 109 -9.06 -19.89 -7.88
CA ASN A 109 -8.72 -18.74 -8.72
C ASN A 109 -7.33 -18.17 -8.37
N PRO A 110 -6.80 -17.22 -9.14
CA PRO A 110 -5.46 -16.67 -8.91
C PRO A 110 -5.25 -16.05 -7.51
N TYR A 111 -6.28 -15.44 -6.93
CA TYR A 111 -6.21 -14.91 -5.56
C TYR A 111 -6.11 -16.04 -4.53
N GLU A 112 -6.94 -17.08 -4.63
CA GLU A 112 -6.88 -18.25 -3.75
C GLU A 112 -5.54 -18.97 -3.87
N ALA A 113 -5.01 -19.09 -5.08
CA ALA A 113 -3.69 -19.68 -5.33
C ALA A 113 -2.58 -18.85 -4.71
N ALA A 114 -2.61 -17.52 -4.88
CA ALA A 114 -1.63 -16.62 -4.28
C ALA A 114 -1.66 -16.68 -2.75
N ILE A 115 -2.83 -16.54 -2.13
CA ILE A 115 -3.02 -16.62 -0.68
C ILE A 115 -2.52 -17.98 -0.14
N SER A 116 -2.82 -19.08 -0.84
CA SER A 116 -2.34 -20.41 -0.47
C SER A 116 -0.82 -20.53 -0.52
N ILE A 117 -0.16 -19.96 -1.54
CA ILE A 117 1.30 -19.99 -1.67
C ILE A 117 1.93 -19.12 -0.58
N ILE A 118 1.41 -17.91 -0.35
CA ILE A 118 1.86 -17.00 0.71
C ILE A 118 1.75 -17.69 2.08
N GLY A 119 0.64 -18.37 2.36
CA GLY A 119 0.49 -19.10 3.61
C GLY A 119 1.52 -20.21 3.78
N LYS A 120 1.83 -20.96 2.71
CA LYS A 120 2.87 -22.00 2.77
C LYS A 120 4.27 -21.46 2.98
N THR A 121 4.55 -20.21 2.59
CA THR A 121 5.89 -19.62 2.64
C THR A 121 6.11 -18.73 3.86
N LEU A 122 5.10 -17.96 4.25
CA LEU A 122 5.22 -16.93 5.28
C LEU A 122 4.61 -17.32 6.63
N ALA A 123 3.71 -18.31 6.70
CA ALA A 123 3.04 -18.63 7.98
C ALA A 123 4.01 -19.05 9.10
N SER A 124 5.17 -19.63 8.78
CA SER A 124 6.15 -19.99 9.82
C SER A 124 6.87 -18.79 10.45
N PHE A 125 6.68 -17.59 9.91
CA PHE A 125 7.27 -16.34 10.37
C PHE A 125 6.27 -15.45 11.12
N ASP A 126 4.99 -15.83 11.10
CA ASP A 126 3.95 -15.10 11.81
C ASP A 126 3.98 -15.48 13.29
N GLU A 127 4.07 -14.49 14.18
CA GLU A 127 4.28 -14.72 15.61
C GLU A 127 3.08 -15.37 16.31
N ASP A 128 1.87 -14.94 15.97
CA ASP A 128 0.65 -15.27 16.67
C ASP A 128 -0.38 -16.03 15.82
N ASN A 129 -0.10 -16.21 14.52
CA ASN A 129 -1.02 -16.78 13.53
C ASN A 129 -2.32 -15.95 13.41
N LEU A 130 -2.28 -14.67 13.79
CA LEU A 130 -3.39 -13.72 13.70
C LEU A 130 -3.13 -12.76 12.56
N ILE A 131 -3.91 -12.89 11.48
CA ILE A 131 -3.70 -12.16 10.24
C ILE A 131 -4.85 -11.16 10.05
N PRO A 132 -4.67 -9.87 10.36
CA PRO A 132 -5.57 -8.83 9.91
C PRO A 132 -5.75 -8.89 8.38
N CYS A 133 -6.98 -9.13 7.94
CA CYS A 133 -7.31 -9.30 6.53
C CYS A 133 -8.33 -8.27 6.07
N PHE A 134 -7.96 -7.54 5.02
CA PHE A 134 -8.73 -6.43 4.50
C PHE A 134 -9.01 -6.55 3.01
N GLY A 135 -10.17 -6.04 2.58
CA GLY A 135 -10.50 -5.79 1.19
C GLY A 135 -10.55 -4.29 0.88
N PHE A 136 -10.27 -3.92 -0.38
CA PHE A 136 -10.38 -2.54 -0.86
C PHE A 136 -10.81 -2.48 -2.33
N GLY A 137 -11.32 -1.33 -2.78
CA GLY A 137 -11.69 -1.10 -4.18
C GLY A 137 -13.07 -1.62 -4.60
N ASP A 138 -13.83 -2.20 -3.67
CA ASP A 138 -15.24 -2.52 -3.89
C ASP A 138 -16.10 -1.25 -3.85
N ALA A 139 -17.40 -1.38 -4.15
CA ALA A 139 -18.31 -0.25 -4.21
C ALA A 139 -18.63 0.40 -2.84
N THR A 140 -18.19 -0.18 -1.73
CA THR A 140 -18.32 0.44 -0.40
C THR A 140 -17.06 1.22 -0.03
N THR A 141 -15.88 0.78 -0.47
CA THR A 141 -14.59 1.39 -0.10
C THR A 141 -14.01 2.35 -1.14
N HIS A 142 -14.22 2.07 -2.44
CA HIS A 142 -13.57 2.76 -3.55
C HIS A 142 -12.05 2.91 -3.31
N ASP A 143 -11.47 4.09 -3.53
CA ASP A 143 -10.06 4.40 -3.31
C ASP A 143 -9.78 5.18 -2.01
N TYR A 144 -10.67 5.07 -1.01
CA TYR A 144 -10.57 5.86 0.23
C TYR A 144 -10.49 5.02 1.51
N ASN A 145 -11.02 3.80 1.50
CA ASN A 145 -11.14 2.98 2.72
C ASN A 145 -10.72 1.54 2.46
N VAL A 146 -10.67 0.76 3.53
CA VAL A 146 -10.64 -0.70 3.51
C VAL A 146 -11.82 -1.24 4.31
N PHE A 147 -12.23 -2.48 4.06
CA PHE A 147 -13.15 -3.22 4.91
C PHE A 147 -12.44 -4.45 5.49
N SER A 148 -12.75 -4.81 6.73
CA SER A 148 -12.25 -6.05 7.35
C SER A 148 -13.02 -7.27 6.85
N PHE A 149 -12.34 -8.40 6.70
CA PHE A 149 -12.98 -9.67 6.36
C PHE A 149 -13.96 -10.12 7.46
N HIS A 150 -13.63 -9.84 8.72
CA HIS A 150 -14.54 -10.06 9.85
C HIS A 150 -15.33 -8.78 10.19
N PRO A 151 -16.66 -8.87 10.40
CA PRO A 151 -17.49 -7.71 10.75
C PRO A 151 -17.09 -7.00 12.05
N ASP A 152 -16.49 -7.71 12.99
CA ASP A 152 -16.03 -7.18 14.27
C ASP A 152 -14.57 -6.67 14.24
N ASN A 153 -13.94 -6.71 13.07
CA ASN A 153 -12.52 -6.36 12.85
C ASN A 153 -11.52 -7.27 13.58
N SER A 154 -11.93 -8.46 14.00
CA SER A 154 -10.98 -9.48 14.48
C SER A 154 -10.07 -9.98 13.34
N PRO A 155 -8.82 -10.35 13.64
CA PRO A 155 -7.93 -10.99 12.66
C PRO A 155 -8.40 -12.40 12.33
N CYS A 156 -7.98 -12.93 11.18
CA CYS A 156 -8.16 -14.35 10.85
C CYS A 156 -7.10 -15.21 11.54
N HIS A 157 -7.47 -16.39 12.00
CA HIS A 157 -6.61 -17.42 12.57
C HIS A 157 -5.95 -18.26 11.46
N GLY A 158 -4.85 -17.74 10.95
CA GLY A 158 -4.04 -18.38 9.90
C GLY A 158 -4.68 -18.38 8.51
N PHE A 159 -3.89 -18.77 7.51
CA PHE A 159 -4.27 -18.67 6.10
C PHE A 159 -5.44 -19.57 5.67
N GLU A 160 -5.73 -20.62 6.43
CA GLU A 160 -6.93 -21.45 6.20
C GLU A 160 -8.20 -20.63 6.43
N GLU A 161 -8.28 -19.87 7.52
CA GLU A 161 -9.42 -18.98 7.78
C GLU A 161 -9.44 -17.80 6.80
N VAL A 162 -8.28 -17.26 6.42
CA VAL A 162 -8.19 -16.22 5.38
C VAL A 162 -8.87 -16.68 4.09
N LEU A 163 -8.59 -17.91 3.62
CA LEU A 163 -9.20 -18.48 2.42
C LEU A 163 -10.71 -18.69 2.59
N ALA A 164 -11.14 -19.18 3.75
CA ALA A 164 -12.56 -19.35 4.06
C ALA A 164 -13.31 -18.00 4.03
N CYS A 165 -12.76 -16.99 4.68
CA CYS A 165 -13.31 -15.63 4.71
C CYS A 165 -13.31 -14.99 3.33
N TYR A 166 -12.23 -15.13 2.55
CA TYR A 166 -12.18 -14.68 1.15
C TYR A 166 -13.34 -15.27 0.33
N ARG A 167 -13.55 -16.60 0.39
CA ARG A 167 -14.65 -17.27 -0.33
C ARG A 167 -16.03 -16.84 0.17
N ASN A 168 -16.15 -16.45 1.44
CA ASN A 168 -17.38 -15.94 2.03
C ASN A 168 -17.69 -14.50 1.61
N VAL A 169 -16.70 -13.61 1.54
CA VAL A 169 -16.93 -12.19 1.21
C VAL A 169 -17.16 -11.98 -0.29
N VAL A 170 -16.40 -12.66 -1.16
CA VAL A 170 -16.44 -12.45 -2.63
C VAL A 170 -17.85 -12.41 -3.24
N PRO A 171 -18.77 -13.36 -2.94
CA PRO A 171 -20.11 -13.36 -3.54
C PRO A 171 -20.97 -12.15 -3.16
N HIS A 172 -20.64 -11.45 -2.08
CA HIS A 172 -21.40 -10.34 -1.52
C HIS A 172 -20.83 -8.97 -1.94
N LEU A 173 -19.70 -8.95 -2.63
CA LEU A 173 -19.03 -7.71 -3.05
C LEU A 173 -19.53 -7.24 -4.41
N ARG A 174 -19.61 -5.92 -4.57
CA ARG A 174 -19.77 -5.28 -5.88
C ARG A 174 -18.44 -4.65 -6.26
N LEU A 175 -17.71 -5.29 -7.17
CA LEU A 175 -16.41 -4.79 -7.63
C LEU A 175 -16.54 -3.38 -8.24
N SER A 176 -15.60 -2.49 -7.92
CA SER A 176 -15.69 -1.08 -8.31
C SER A 176 -14.32 -0.44 -8.58
N GLY A 177 -14.07 0.75 -8.06
CA GLY A 177 -12.82 1.49 -8.18
C GLY A 177 -13.07 2.94 -7.79
N PRO A 178 -12.12 3.87 -8.02
CA PRO A 178 -10.78 3.66 -8.55
C PRO A 178 -9.89 2.74 -7.70
N THR A 179 -8.74 2.36 -8.23
CA THR A 179 -7.73 1.54 -7.55
C THR A 179 -6.63 2.44 -6.97
N SER A 180 -6.47 2.43 -5.64
CA SER A 180 -5.34 3.01 -4.92
C SER A 180 -4.95 2.07 -3.79
N PHE A 181 -3.64 1.91 -3.55
CA PHE A 181 -3.15 1.14 -2.40
C PHE A 181 -2.94 2.00 -1.14
N ALA A 182 -3.20 3.31 -1.23
CA ALA A 182 -3.05 4.19 -0.08
C ALA A 182 -3.88 3.73 1.13
N PRO A 183 -5.18 3.40 1.00
CA PRO A 183 -5.99 3.02 2.15
C PRO A 183 -5.47 1.77 2.87
N ILE A 184 -4.98 0.77 2.13
CA ILE A 184 -4.47 -0.47 2.74
C ILE A 184 -3.09 -0.28 3.37
N VAL A 185 -2.24 0.56 2.79
CA VAL A 185 -0.95 0.92 3.40
C VAL A 185 -1.18 1.74 4.67
N GLU A 186 -2.09 2.70 4.66
CA GLU A 186 -2.47 3.50 5.83
C GLU A 186 -3.04 2.61 6.95
N ALA A 187 -3.96 1.69 6.63
CA ALA A 187 -4.49 0.74 7.60
C ALA A 187 -3.40 -0.16 8.22
N ALA A 188 -2.38 -0.54 7.44
CA ALA A 188 -1.26 -1.30 7.96
C ALA A 188 -0.38 -0.47 8.90
N VAL A 189 -0.11 0.79 8.56
CA VAL A 189 0.60 1.74 9.45
C VAL A 189 -0.15 1.91 10.78
N ASP A 190 -1.47 2.06 10.74
CA ASP A 190 -2.30 2.17 11.95
C ASP A 190 -2.24 0.90 12.84
N ILE A 191 -2.04 -0.28 12.24
CA ILE A 191 -1.82 -1.53 13.00
C ILE A 191 -0.42 -1.53 13.63
N VAL A 192 0.61 -1.16 12.88
CA VAL A 192 1.99 -1.05 13.38
C VAL A 192 2.06 -0.08 14.56
N ASP A 193 1.40 1.07 14.46
CA ASP A 193 1.37 2.07 15.54
C ASP A 193 0.66 1.53 16.79
N ARG A 194 -0.49 0.85 16.63
CA ARG A 194 -1.24 0.26 17.76
C ARG A 194 -0.53 -0.89 18.44
N THR A 195 0.32 -1.61 17.71
CA THR A 195 1.15 -2.71 18.24
C THR A 195 2.47 -2.21 18.83
N GLY A 196 2.68 -0.90 18.92
CA GLY A 196 3.88 -0.31 19.52
C GLY A 196 5.11 -0.41 18.63
N GLY A 197 4.93 -0.43 17.31
CA GLY A 197 6.02 -0.49 16.33
C GLY A 197 6.59 -1.89 16.11
N GLN A 198 5.81 -2.94 16.40
CA GLN A 198 6.20 -4.30 16.05
C GLN A 198 6.38 -4.45 14.54
N TYR A 199 7.29 -5.34 14.13
CA TYR A 199 7.59 -5.54 12.71
C TYR A 199 6.44 -6.26 12.00
N HIS A 200 5.90 -5.65 10.95
CA HIS A 200 4.83 -6.22 10.14
C HIS A 200 5.24 -6.33 8.68
N VAL A 201 4.74 -7.37 8.00
CA VAL A 201 4.79 -7.49 6.54
C VAL A 201 3.38 -7.32 5.99
N LEU A 202 3.15 -6.23 5.26
CA LEU A 202 1.93 -6.05 4.48
C LEU A 202 2.06 -6.77 3.14
N VAL A 203 1.18 -7.75 2.90
CA VAL A 203 1.05 -8.45 1.62
C VAL A 203 -0.20 -7.95 0.91
N ILE A 204 -0.02 -7.37 -0.29
CA ILE A 204 -1.13 -6.92 -1.14
C ILE A 204 -1.25 -7.87 -2.33
N VAL A 205 -2.41 -8.52 -2.48
CA VAL A 205 -2.76 -9.32 -3.65
C VAL A 205 -3.66 -8.49 -4.56
N ALA A 206 -3.17 -8.16 -5.75
CA ALA A 206 -3.82 -7.27 -6.69
C ALA A 206 -3.55 -7.65 -8.15
N ASP A 207 -4.40 -7.19 -9.08
CA ASP A 207 -4.24 -7.40 -10.52
C ASP A 207 -3.33 -6.37 -11.21
N GLY A 208 -2.84 -5.40 -10.43
CA GLY A 208 -1.86 -4.41 -10.85
C GLY A 208 -2.42 -3.18 -11.57
N GLN A 209 -3.75 -2.99 -11.62
CA GLN A 209 -4.37 -1.84 -12.31
C GLN A 209 -4.59 -0.63 -11.39
N VAL A 210 -3.52 0.01 -10.89
CA VAL A 210 -3.66 1.33 -10.23
C VAL A 210 -4.25 2.32 -11.23
N THR A 211 -5.29 3.06 -10.83
CA THR A 211 -6.05 3.88 -11.79
C THR A 211 -5.19 5.02 -12.34
N ARG A 212 -5.03 5.07 -13.67
CA ARG A 212 -4.48 6.22 -14.40
C ARG A 212 -5.60 6.96 -15.11
N SER A 213 -5.61 8.28 -15.04
CA SER A 213 -6.57 9.07 -15.83
C SER A 213 -6.11 9.11 -17.29
N VAL A 214 -7.06 9.11 -18.24
CA VAL A 214 -6.77 9.29 -19.67
C VAL A 214 -6.15 10.67 -19.98
N ASP A 215 -6.35 11.64 -19.09
CA ASP A 215 -5.79 12.99 -19.19
C ASP A 215 -4.39 13.10 -18.56
N THR A 216 -3.85 12.02 -17.99
CA THR A 216 -2.51 12.02 -17.41
C THR A 216 -1.48 11.93 -18.53
N SER A 217 -0.68 12.97 -18.73
CA SER A 217 0.46 12.96 -19.66
C SER A 217 1.41 11.80 -19.37
N GLU A 218 2.10 11.31 -20.40
CA GLU A 218 3.23 10.41 -20.21
C GLU A 218 4.23 11.04 -19.24
N GLY A 219 4.43 10.38 -18.09
CA GLY A 219 5.35 10.83 -17.03
C GLY A 219 4.68 11.43 -15.79
N ASP A 220 3.40 11.79 -15.86
CA ASP A 220 2.64 12.28 -14.70
C ASP A 220 1.96 11.12 -13.95
N LEU A 221 1.77 11.33 -12.64
CA LEU A 221 1.05 10.41 -11.76
C LEU A 221 -0.39 10.87 -11.61
N SER A 222 -1.33 9.92 -11.72
CA SER A 222 -2.72 10.15 -11.33
C SER A 222 -2.84 10.46 -9.83
N PRO A 223 -3.98 10.99 -9.36
CA PRO A 223 -4.23 11.17 -7.94
C PRO A 223 -4.08 9.87 -7.13
N GLN A 224 -4.47 8.72 -7.69
CA GLN A 224 -4.37 7.41 -7.04
C GLN A 224 -2.94 6.88 -7.00
N GLU A 225 -2.18 7.08 -8.08
CA GLU A 225 -0.76 6.73 -8.14
C GLU A 225 0.05 7.58 -7.16
N ARG A 226 -0.20 8.89 -7.13
CA ARG A 226 0.45 9.82 -6.20
C ARG A 226 0.17 9.45 -4.75
N ARG A 227 -1.10 9.22 -4.39
CA ARG A 227 -1.46 8.79 -3.03
C ARG A 227 -0.80 7.47 -2.65
N THR A 228 -0.75 6.51 -3.57
CA THR A 228 -0.06 5.23 -3.34
C THR A 228 1.44 5.43 -3.12
N VAL A 229 2.10 6.29 -3.90
CA VAL A 229 3.52 6.60 -3.70
C VAL A 229 3.74 7.30 -2.36
N ASP A 230 2.92 8.28 -2.04
CA ASP A 230 3.02 9.05 -0.79
C ASP A 230 2.82 8.14 0.43
N SER A 231 1.87 7.21 0.40
CA SER A 231 1.64 6.25 1.49
C SER A 231 2.83 5.28 1.67
N ILE A 232 3.44 4.82 0.58
CA ILE A 232 4.65 3.97 0.62
C ILE A 232 5.84 4.74 1.20
N VAL A 233 5.96 6.05 0.91
CA VAL A 233 7.00 6.89 1.48
C VAL A 233 6.77 7.12 2.97
N MET A 234 5.51 7.26 3.39
CA MET A 234 5.10 7.42 4.79
C MET A 234 5.34 6.15 5.61
N ALA A 235 5.12 4.97 5.04
CA ALA A 235 5.24 3.67 5.73
C ALA A 235 6.69 3.20 5.99
N ARG A 236 7.69 4.09 5.89
CA ARG A 236 9.14 3.78 6.01
C ARG A 236 9.76 4.20 7.33
#